data_AF-A0A0C9T1Z0-F1
#
_entry.id   AF-A0A0C9T1Z0-F1
#
_cell.length_a   1.000
_cell.length_b   1.000
_cell.length_c   1.000
_cell.angle_alpha   90.00
_cell.angle_beta   90.00
_cell.angle_gamma   90.00
#
_symmetry.space_group_name_H-M   'P 1'
#
loop_
_entity.id
_entity.type
_entity.pdbx_description
1 polymer ?
#
loop_
_entity_poly.entity_id
_entity_poly.type
_entity_poly.pdbx_seq_one_letter_code
_entity_poly.pdbx_strand_id
1 'polypeptide(L)'
;MDPRKWVTATRAYNLRLEGLCRAKNIKAVEKSPQALVSKLGYIEGKVCARILKQDYKSIQSGNEDFWRKHCHAVPLGKVAEANHRLEKAGKTNHKCGYCSDGIKSSSKIDTLPDWPQPQGIFISVTDFDPIEFLVAIKAMYERTVLEKEDTDNMSVEYKAFTKLLEQRLVVLGDGTILFKLYEWLSFTLGTPDGLVVDHNGSKYLRVDCLQNV
;
A
#
# COMPACT_ATOMS: atom_id res chain seq x y z
N MET A 1 4.91 5.57 -6.36
CA MET A 1 4.44 6.90 -5.91
C MET A 1 4.35 6.82 -4.39
N ASP A 2 4.99 7.74 -3.67
CA ASP A 2 5.02 7.78 -2.18
C ASP A 2 3.65 8.24 -1.62
N PRO A 3 3.15 7.69 -0.48
CA PRO A 3 1.92 8.13 0.20
C PRO A 3 1.75 9.64 0.37
N ARG A 4 2.82 10.40 0.65
CA ARG A 4 2.75 11.88 0.75
C ARG A 4 2.37 12.54 -0.59
N LYS A 5 2.82 11.95 -1.70
CA LYS A 5 2.44 12.39 -3.05
C LYS A 5 0.98 12.08 -3.34
N TRP A 6 0.43 11.00 -2.79
CA TRP A 6 -0.99 10.69 -2.90
C TRP A 6 -1.89 11.70 -2.19
N VAL A 7 -1.51 12.21 -1.02
CA VAL A 7 -2.25 13.29 -0.36
C VAL A 7 -2.32 14.53 -1.26
N THR A 8 -1.19 14.93 -1.83
CA THR A 8 -1.12 16.09 -2.73
C THR A 8 -1.92 15.87 -4.01
N ALA A 9 -1.81 14.68 -4.62
CA ALA A 9 -2.56 14.30 -5.81
C ALA A 9 -4.08 14.24 -5.55
N THR A 10 -4.48 13.77 -4.36
CA THR A 10 -5.88 13.69 -3.94
C THR A 10 -6.48 15.07 -3.80
N ARG A 11 -5.77 16.00 -3.18
CA ARG A 11 -6.20 17.40 -3.11
C ARG A 11 -6.40 18.00 -4.51
N ALA A 12 -5.45 17.80 -5.41
CA ALA A 12 -5.57 18.28 -6.79
C ALA A 12 -6.74 17.62 -7.54
N TYR A 13 -7.01 16.33 -7.29
CA TYR A 13 -8.15 15.62 -7.85
C TYR A 13 -9.48 16.19 -7.33
N ASN A 14 -9.62 16.37 -6.02
CA ASN A 14 -10.85 16.89 -5.39
C ASN A 14 -11.17 18.32 -5.86
N LEU A 15 -10.16 19.18 -6.00
CA LEU A 15 -10.35 20.52 -6.57
C LEU A 15 -10.94 20.48 -8.00
N ARG A 16 -10.44 19.56 -8.84
CA ARG A 16 -10.98 19.36 -10.19
C ARG A 16 -12.37 18.75 -10.17
N LEU A 17 -12.61 17.77 -9.29
CA LEU A 17 -13.90 17.13 -9.12
C LEU A 17 -14.97 18.15 -8.71
N GLU A 18 -14.65 19.03 -7.75
CA GLU A 18 -15.54 20.11 -7.34
C GLU A 18 -15.90 21.03 -8.50
N GLY A 19 -14.92 21.48 -9.30
CA GLY A 19 -15.18 22.32 -10.47
C GLY A 19 -16.14 21.67 -11.46
N LEU A 20 -15.94 20.37 -11.75
CA LEU A 20 -16.81 19.61 -12.65
C LEU A 20 -18.21 19.38 -12.08
N CYS A 21 -18.30 19.09 -10.78
CA CYS A 21 -19.57 18.89 -10.08
C CYS A 21 -20.38 20.19 -10.02
N ARG A 22 -19.74 21.32 -9.69
CA ARG A 22 -20.36 22.66 -9.72
C ARG A 22 -20.90 22.98 -11.12
N ALA A 23 -20.12 22.74 -12.17
CA ALA A 23 -20.54 22.98 -13.55
C ALA A 23 -21.77 22.14 -13.97
N LYS A 24 -22.02 21.01 -13.30
CA LYS A 24 -23.17 20.12 -13.55
C LYS A 24 -24.28 20.27 -12.50
N ASN A 25 -24.15 21.21 -11.58
CA ASN A 25 -25.05 21.39 -10.44
C ASN A 25 -25.22 20.12 -9.58
N ILE A 26 -24.15 19.33 -9.44
CA ILE A 26 -24.08 18.11 -8.64
C ILE A 26 -23.26 18.40 -7.38
N LYS A 27 -23.67 17.88 -6.23
CA LYS A 27 -22.86 17.96 -5.00
C LYS A 27 -21.61 17.10 -5.14
N ALA A 28 -20.44 17.71 -5.00
CA ALA A 28 -19.17 16.99 -4.99
C ALA A 28 -19.02 16.19 -3.69
N VAL A 29 -18.61 14.93 -3.82
CA VAL A 29 -18.22 14.09 -2.68
C VAL A 29 -16.71 13.98 -2.70
N GLU A 30 -16.07 14.56 -1.68
CA GLU A 30 -14.63 14.54 -1.50
C GLU A 30 -14.08 13.11 -1.50
N LYS A 31 -12.94 12.89 -2.15
CA LYS A 31 -12.28 11.58 -2.20
C LYS A 31 -11.11 11.55 -1.23
N SER A 32 -10.99 10.45 -0.49
CA SER A 32 -9.79 10.16 0.28
C SER A 32 -8.67 9.63 -0.63
N PRO A 33 -7.40 9.70 -0.20
CA PRO A 33 -6.29 9.11 -0.95
C PRO A 33 -6.50 7.62 -1.23
N GLN A 34 -7.09 6.88 -0.27
CA GLN A 34 -7.40 5.46 -0.41
C GLN A 34 -8.37 5.21 -1.56
N ALA A 35 -9.44 6.00 -1.65
CA ALA A 35 -10.42 5.85 -2.72
C ALA A 35 -9.79 6.00 -4.11
N LEU A 36 -8.81 6.92 -4.26
CA LEU A 36 -8.11 7.12 -5.53
C LEU A 36 -7.11 6.01 -5.83
N VAL A 37 -6.35 5.56 -4.84
CA VAL A 37 -5.41 4.43 -4.98
C VAL A 37 -6.16 3.16 -5.41
N SER A 38 -7.21 2.78 -4.68
CA SER A 38 -7.99 1.58 -4.99
C SER A 38 -8.64 1.70 -6.36
N LYS A 39 -9.13 2.89 -6.72
CA LYS A 39 -9.70 3.12 -8.05
C LYS A 39 -8.64 3.04 -9.15
N LEU A 40 -7.43 3.50 -8.90
CA LEU A 40 -6.33 3.40 -9.85
C LEU A 40 -6.03 1.94 -10.17
N GLY A 41 -5.82 1.10 -9.16
CA GLY A 41 -5.55 -0.33 -9.36
C GLY A 41 -6.66 -1.05 -10.14
N TYR A 42 -7.92 -0.70 -9.88
CA TYR A 42 -9.06 -1.20 -10.66
C TYR A 42 -9.01 -0.77 -12.14
N ILE A 43 -8.67 0.49 -12.41
CA ILE A 43 -8.58 1.02 -13.78
C ILE A 43 -7.38 0.43 -14.51
N GLU A 44 -6.23 0.28 -13.85
CA GLU A 44 -5.04 -0.36 -14.39
C GLU A 44 -5.34 -1.81 -14.81
N GLY A 45 -6.02 -2.58 -13.96
CA GLY A 45 -6.46 -3.94 -14.30
C GLY A 45 -7.35 -3.97 -15.55
N LYS A 46 -8.27 -3.01 -15.69
CA LYS A 46 -9.12 -2.89 -16.89
C LYS A 46 -8.31 -2.53 -18.14
N VAL A 47 -7.39 -1.59 -18.04
CA VAL A 47 -6.52 -1.18 -19.17
C VAL A 47 -5.67 -2.36 -19.63
N CYS A 48 -5.00 -3.05 -18.70
CA CYS A 48 -4.20 -4.23 -19.01
C CYS A 48 -5.04 -5.33 -19.69
N ALA A 49 -6.22 -5.65 -19.16
CA ALA A 49 -7.09 -6.66 -19.74
C ALA A 49 -7.53 -6.32 -21.17
N ARG A 50 -7.82 -5.04 -21.44
CA ARG A 50 -8.21 -4.56 -22.77
C ARG A 50 -7.06 -4.62 -23.76
N ILE A 51 -5.87 -4.21 -23.37
CA ILE A 51 -4.66 -4.30 -24.21
C ILE A 51 -4.36 -5.75 -24.57
N LEU A 52 -4.40 -6.66 -23.59
CA LEU A 52 -4.13 -8.09 -23.81
C LEU A 52 -5.14 -8.76 -24.74
N LYS A 53 -6.41 -8.37 -24.65
CA LYS A 53 -7.50 -8.92 -25.49
C LYS A 53 -7.69 -8.16 -26.80
N GLN A 54 -6.97 -7.05 -26.99
CA GLN A 54 -7.20 -6.07 -28.06
C GLN A 54 -8.68 -5.63 -28.17
N ASP A 55 -9.40 -5.57 -27.04
CA ASP A 55 -10.81 -5.17 -26.97
C ASP A 55 -10.94 -3.78 -26.35
N TYR A 56 -11.15 -2.79 -27.22
CA TYR A 56 -11.29 -1.40 -26.84
C TYR A 56 -12.75 -0.93 -26.82
N LYS A 57 -13.74 -1.80 -27.04
CA LYS A 57 -15.13 -1.35 -27.13
C LYS A 57 -15.66 -0.91 -25.78
N SER A 58 -16.23 0.29 -25.77
CA SER A 58 -17.03 0.79 -24.66
C SER A 58 -18.30 -0.02 -24.53
N ILE A 59 -18.61 -0.50 -23.32
CA ILE A 59 -19.83 -1.28 -23.06
C ILE A 59 -21.08 -0.42 -23.27
N GLN A 60 -21.01 0.88 -22.98
CA GLN A 60 -22.16 1.78 -23.06
C GLN A 60 -22.42 2.31 -24.48
N SER A 61 -21.36 2.58 -25.25
CA SER A 61 -21.48 3.27 -26.54
C SER A 61 -21.00 2.44 -27.72
N GLY A 62 -20.38 1.28 -27.51
CA GLY A 62 -19.72 0.48 -28.55
C GLY A 62 -18.45 1.11 -29.15
N ASN A 63 -18.23 2.41 -28.94
CA ASN A 63 -17.10 3.16 -29.48
C ASN A 63 -15.79 2.77 -28.78
N GLU A 64 -14.68 2.77 -29.53
CA GLU A 64 -13.33 2.45 -29.09
C GLU A 64 -12.46 3.68 -28.78
N ASP A 65 -12.83 4.88 -29.23
CA ASP A 65 -11.98 6.09 -29.18
C ASP A 65 -11.41 6.37 -27.78
N PHE A 66 -12.28 6.32 -26.77
CA PHE A 66 -11.90 6.55 -25.38
C PHE A 66 -10.84 5.52 -24.94
N TRP A 67 -11.13 4.22 -25.10
CA TRP A 67 -10.23 3.19 -24.62
C TRP A 67 -8.94 3.11 -25.44
N ARG A 68 -8.99 3.34 -26.75
CA ARG A 68 -7.77 3.44 -27.57
C ARG A 68 -6.88 4.58 -27.09
N LYS A 69 -7.44 5.78 -26.94
CA LYS A 69 -6.69 6.95 -26.45
C LYS A 69 -6.09 6.68 -25.07
N HIS A 70 -6.86 6.12 -24.14
CA HIS A 70 -6.43 5.99 -22.75
C HIS A 70 -5.57 4.76 -22.47
N CYS A 71 -5.77 3.64 -23.18
CA CYS A 71 -4.89 2.47 -23.08
C CYS A 71 -3.49 2.73 -23.67
N HIS A 72 -3.39 3.61 -24.67
CA HIS A 72 -2.11 3.97 -25.30
C HIS A 72 -1.51 5.28 -24.78
N ALA A 73 -2.13 5.93 -23.78
CA ALA A 73 -1.64 7.18 -23.21
C ALA A 73 -0.28 7.05 -22.49
N VAL A 74 0.09 5.83 -22.06
CA VAL A 74 1.38 5.54 -21.43
C VAL A 74 2.08 4.43 -22.24
N PRO A 75 3.28 4.68 -22.79
CA PRO A 75 4.03 3.64 -23.49
C PRO A 75 4.41 2.52 -22.52
N LEU A 76 3.78 1.35 -22.68
CA LEU A 76 4.11 0.14 -21.94
C LEU A 76 5.29 -0.57 -22.62
N GLY A 77 6.51 -0.01 -22.48
CA GLY A 77 7.74 -0.64 -23.00
C GLY A 77 7.81 -0.72 -24.53
N LYS A 78 8.97 -1.16 -25.07
CA LYS A 78 9.19 -1.25 -26.51
C LYS A 78 8.25 -2.30 -27.12
N VAL A 79 7.41 -1.86 -28.06
CA VAL A 79 6.63 -2.73 -28.93
C VAL A 79 7.61 -3.44 -29.87
N ALA A 80 7.97 -4.68 -29.53
CA ALA A 80 8.47 -5.64 -30.50
C ALA A 80 7.32 -6.61 -30.80
N GLU A 81 7.06 -6.79 -32.08
CA GLU A 81 5.99 -7.61 -32.62
C GLU A 81 6.02 -9.04 -32.06
N ALA A 82 4.82 -9.57 -31.84
CA ALA A 82 4.54 -10.99 -31.66
C ALA A 82 5.44 -11.75 -30.66
N ASN A 83 5.21 -11.54 -29.36
CA ASN A 83 5.01 -12.64 -28.40
C ASN A 83 4.66 -12.10 -27.00
N HIS A 84 3.66 -12.72 -26.39
CA HIS A 84 3.10 -12.37 -25.09
C HIS A 84 4.13 -12.36 -23.96
N ARG A 85 4.55 -11.17 -23.52
CA ARG A 85 4.84 -10.82 -22.12
C ARG A 85 4.96 -9.31 -22.02
N LEU A 86 4.08 -8.69 -21.24
CA LEU A 86 4.20 -7.28 -20.84
C LEU A 86 5.51 -7.13 -20.04
N GLU A 87 6.60 -6.80 -20.72
CA GLU A 87 7.80 -6.33 -20.05
C GLU A 87 7.53 -4.93 -19.48
N LYS A 88 7.77 -4.81 -18.17
CA LYS A 88 7.13 -3.83 -17.30
C LYS A 88 7.68 -2.42 -17.52
N ALA A 89 6.75 -1.46 -17.45
CA ALA A 89 6.98 -0.05 -17.57
C ALA A 89 7.96 0.51 -16.52
N GLY A 90 9.00 1.21 -17.01
CA GLY A 90 9.60 2.39 -16.40
C GLY A 90 10.59 2.20 -15.24
N LYS A 91 11.81 2.73 -15.39
CA LYS A 91 12.85 2.91 -14.34
C LYS A 91 12.40 3.69 -13.09
N THR A 92 11.19 4.25 -13.09
CA THR A 92 10.62 5.08 -12.01
C THR A 92 9.47 4.42 -11.26
N ASN A 93 8.99 3.27 -11.72
CA ASN A 93 8.13 2.40 -10.93
C ASN A 93 9.04 1.39 -10.22
N HIS A 94 8.90 1.33 -8.90
CA HIS A 94 9.39 0.25 -8.05
C HIS A 94 9.24 -1.12 -8.74
N LYS A 95 10.18 -2.04 -8.47
CA LYS A 95 10.29 -3.34 -9.14
C LYS A 95 8.89 -3.97 -9.27
N CYS A 96 8.54 -4.50 -10.43
CA CYS A 96 7.20 -5.02 -10.59
C CYS A 96 7.02 -6.35 -9.84
N GLY A 97 5.90 -6.49 -9.16
CA GLY A 97 5.67 -7.52 -8.16
C GLY A 97 5.80 -6.97 -6.73
N TYR A 98 6.10 -5.69 -6.58
CA TYR A 98 6.33 -5.01 -5.31
C TYR A 98 5.49 -3.73 -5.26
N CYS A 99 5.38 -3.14 -4.08
CA CYS A 99 4.75 -1.85 -3.83
C CYS A 99 5.81 -0.77 -3.56
N SER A 100 5.40 0.52 -3.52
CA SER A 100 6.34 1.64 -3.32
C SER A 100 6.95 1.71 -1.91
N ASP A 101 6.40 0.94 -0.98
CA ASP A 101 6.83 0.77 0.41
C ASP A 101 7.65 -0.53 0.61
N GLY A 102 8.09 -1.20 -0.46
CA GLY A 102 9.00 -2.35 -0.40
C GLY A 102 8.32 -3.73 -0.30
N ILE A 103 7.03 -3.79 0.00
CA ILE A 103 6.30 -5.05 0.20
C ILE A 103 5.99 -5.76 -1.12
N LYS A 104 5.91 -7.09 -1.11
CA LYS A 104 5.43 -7.87 -2.26
C LYS A 104 3.96 -7.57 -2.56
N SER A 105 3.61 -7.46 -3.83
CA SER A 105 2.21 -7.25 -4.26
C SER A 105 1.32 -8.51 -4.15
N SER A 106 1.92 -9.69 -3.97
CA SER A 106 1.21 -10.96 -3.73
C SER A 106 2.15 -12.02 -3.14
N SER A 107 1.60 -12.89 -2.29
CA SER A 107 2.27 -14.08 -1.76
C SER A 107 1.27 -15.23 -1.73
N LYS A 108 1.72 -16.45 -2.02
CA LYS A 108 0.92 -17.68 -1.87
C LYS A 108 1.08 -18.34 -0.51
N ILE A 109 2.03 -17.86 0.29
CA ILE A 109 2.51 -18.52 1.51
C ILE A 109 1.95 -17.83 2.76
N ASP A 110 1.75 -16.51 2.70
CA ASP A 110 1.39 -15.70 3.87
C ASP A 110 0.54 -14.50 3.45
N THR A 111 -0.30 -14.01 4.37
CA THR A 111 -1.12 -12.82 4.17
C THR A 111 -0.21 -11.60 4.28
N LEU A 112 -0.09 -10.81 3.22
CA LEU A 112 0.82 -9.66 3.19
C LEU A 112 0.18 -8.43 3.85
N PRO A 113 1.00 -7.49 4.36
CA PRO A 113 0.47 -6.23 4.87
C PRO A 113 -0.30 -5.48 3.78
N ASP A 114 -1.39 -4.83 4.18
CA ASP A 114 -2.12 -3.92 3.31
C ASP A 114 -1.21 -2.77 2.86
N TRP A 115 -1.39 -2.29 1.63
CA TRP A 115 -0.68 -1.10 1.15
C TRP A 115 -1.48 0.18 1.44
N PRO A 116 -0.84 1.32 1.76
CA PRO A 116 0.59 1.51 2.02
C PRO A 116 0.96 1.25 3.48
N GLN A 117 2.19 0.80 3.75
CA GLN A 117 2.76 0.79 5.10
C GLN A 117 3.60 2.06 5.36
N PRO A 118 3.81 2.44 6.64
CA PRO A 118 4.70 3.54 6.98
C PRO A 118 6.10 3.35 6.40
N GLN A 119 6.68 4.44 5.91
CA GLN A 119 7.99 4.43 5.27
C GLN A 119 9.10 4.03 6.26
N GLY A 120 10.12 3.30 5.77
CA GLY A 120 11.30 2.93 6.55
C GLY A 120 11.21 1.55 7.20
N ILE A 121 9.99 1.04 7.41
CA ILE A 121 9.76 -0.29 8.02
C ILE A 121 10.24 -1.41 7.09
N PHE A 122 9.79 -1.39 5.84
CA PHE A 122 10.16 -2.37 4.82
C PHE A 122 11.10 -1.67 3.84
N ILE A 123 12.41 -1.82 4.09
CA ILE A 123 13.46 -1.17 3.28
C ILE A 123 13.53 -1.85 1.92
N SER A 124 13.36 -3.17 1.89
CA SER A 124 13.37 -3.96 0.66
C SER A 124 12.44 -5.18 0.75
N VAL A 125 12.55 -6.07 -0.23
CA VAL A 125 11.76 -7.30 -0.36
C VAL A 125 11.89 -8.21 0.85
N THR A 126 13.05 -8.21 1.49
CA THR A 126 13.36 -9.02 2.66
C THR A 126 13.75 -8.13 3.83
N ASP A 127 14.23 -6.93 3.58
CA ASP A 127 14.88 -6.15 4.63
C ASP A 127 13.83 -5.37 5.42
N PHE A 128 13.74 -5.73 6.70
CA PHE A 128 12.86 -5.13 7.68
C PHE A 128 13.68 -4.39 8.72
N ASP A 129 13.25 -3.18 9.03
CA ASP A 129 13.82 -2.37 10.09
C ASP A 129 12.94 -2.46 11.36
N PRO A 130 13.37 -3.26 12.35
CA PRO A 130 12.59 -3.43 13.58
C PRO A 130 12.51 -2.15 14.42
N ILE A 131 13.48 -1.23 14.30
CA ILE A 131 13.47 0.01 15.07
C ILE A 131 12.47 0.98 14.48
N GLU A 132 12.49 1.20 13.16
CA GLU A 132 11.50 2.03 12.48
C GLU A 132 10.08 1.49 12.65
N PHE A 133 9.91 0.15 12.70
CA PHE A 133 8.63 -0.47 13.02
C PHE A 133 8.12 -0.07 14.41
N LEU A 134 8.97 -0.14 15.44
CA LEU A 134 8.59 0.23 16.81
C LEU A 134 8.35 1.74 16.96
N VAL A 135 9.13 2.57 16.25
CA VAL A 135 8.90 4.02 16.17
C VAL A 135 7.52 4.30 15.55
N ALA A 136 7.15 3.58 14.48
CA ALA A 136 5.85 3.73 13.85
C ALA A 136 4.69 3.30 14.77
N ILE A 137 4.86 2.22 15.56
CA ILE A 137 3.87 1.81 16.58
C ILE A 137 3.68 2.94 17.60
N LYS A 138 4.78 3.47 18.14
CA LYS A 138 4.71 4.53 19.15
C LYS A 138 4.02 5.78 18.59
N ALA A 139 4.41 6.23 17.40
CA ALA A 139 3.81 7.40 16.77
C ALA A 139 2.31 7.21 16.48
N MET A 140 1.90 6.02 16.03
CA MET A 140 0.49 5.69 15.82
C MET A 140 -0.29 5.70 17.15
N TYR A 141 0.27 5.11 18.21
CA TYR A 141 -0.34 5.06 19.54
C TYR A 141 -0.52 6.47 20.13
N GLU A 142 0.50 7.32 20.05
CA GLU A 142 0.44 8.71 20.53
C GLU A 142 -0.72 9.48 19.87
N ARG A 143 -0.86 9.36 18.55
CA ARG A 143 -1.92 10.06 17.80
C ARG A 143 -3.33 9.53 18.07
N THR A 144 -3.47 8.20 18.14
CA THR A 144 -4.79 7.56 18.26
C THR A 144 -5.30 7.54 19.71
N VAL A 145 -4.42 7.25 20.67
CA VAL A 145 -4.81 7.03 22.06
C VAL A 145 -4.62 8.28 22.90
N LEU A 146 -3.48 8.98 22.76
CA LEU A 146 -3.21 10.16 23.58
C LEU A 146 -3.88 11.41 23.02
N GLU A 147 -3.75 11.65 21.72
CA GLU A 147 -4.32 12.83 21.05
C GLU A 147 -5.80 12.66 20.65
N LYS A 148 -6.33 11.42 20.75
CA LYS A 148 -7.71 11.05 20.38
C LYS A 148 -8.08 11.50 18.97
N GLU A 149 -7.12 11.43 18.04
CA GLU A 149 -7.37 11.71 16.62
C GLU A 149 -8.43 10.74 16.09
N ASP A 150 -9.45 11.27 15.40
CA ASP A 150 -10.49 10.43 14.81
C ASP A 150 -9.84 9.45 13.82
N THR A 151 -10.15 8.16 14.00
CA THR A 151 -9.71 7.08 13.11
C THR A 151 -10.01 7.35 11.64
N ASP A 152 -11.04 8.14 11.32
CA ASP A 152 -11.34 8.52 9.95
C ASP A 152 -10.32 9.49 9.34
N ASN A 153 -9.69 10.33 10.16
CA ASN A 153 -8.66 11.30 9.77
C ASN A 153 -7.24 10.71 9.72
N MET A 154 -7.05 9.49 10.24
CA MET A 154 -5.76 8.81 10.17
C MET A 154 -5.26 8.64 8.74
N SER A 155 -3.93 8.69 8.57
CA SER A 155 -3.28 8.44 7.29
C SER A 155 -3.63 7.04 6.79
N VAL A 156 -3.67 6.90 5.46
CA VAL A 156 -3.88 5.59 4.82
C VAL A 156 -2.81 4.58 5.21
N GLU A 157 -1.60 5.05 5.55
CA GLU A 157 -0.51 4.25 6.07
C GLU A 157 -0.85 3.67 7.45
N TYR A 158 -1.34 4.50 8.37
CA TYR A 158 -1.68 4.02 9.70
C TYR A 158 -2.89 3.11 9.72
N LYS A 159 -3.90 3.32 8.86
CA LYS A 159 -5.03 2.37 8.73
C LYS A 159 -4.56 0.97 8.30
N ALA A 160 -3.66 0.91 7.32
CA ALA A 160 -3.08 -0.35 6.88
C ALA A 160 -2.13 -0.95 7.93
N PHE A 161 -1.41 -0.10 8.68
CA PHE A 161 -0.53 -0.51 9.77
C PHE A 161 -1.29 -1.08 10.96
N THR A 162 -2.41 -0.47 11.38
CA THR A 162 -3.26 -1.00 12.45
C THR A 162 -3.77 -2.40 12.12
N LYS A 163 -4.24 -2.62 10.89
CA LYS A 163 -4.63 -3.96 10.44
C LYS A 163 -3.48 -4.97 10.48
N LEU A 164 -2.27 -4.56 10.11
CA LEU A 164 -1.09 -5.42 10.21
C LEU A 164 -0.83 -5.81 11.67
N LEU A 165 -0.95 -4.87 12.61
CA LEU A 165 -0.79 -5.11 14.03
C LEU A 165 -1.87 -6.05 14.57
N GLU A 166 -3.15 -5.79 14.26
CA GLU A 166 -4.28 -6.64 14.65
C GLU A 166 -4.11 -8.10 14.19
N GLN A 167 -3.55 -8.30 12.99
CA GLN A 167 -3.36 -9.63 12.43
C GLN A 167 -2.23 -10.43 13.07
N ARG A 168 -1.24 -9.77 13.68
CA ARG A 168 0.04 -10.43 14.02
C ARG A 168 0.57 -10.15 15.42
N LEU A 169 -0.05 -9.24 16.16
CA LEU A 169 0.23 -9.07 17.58
C LEU A 169 -0.34 -10.26 18.36
N VAL A 170 0.46 -10.74 19.31
CA VAL A 170 0.13 -11.82 20.22
C VAL A 170 0.47 -11.35 21.62
N VAL A 171 -0.47 -11.50 22.55
CA VAL A 171 -0.25 -11.25 23.98
C VAL A 171 -0.04 -12.59 24.66
N LEU A 172 1.13 -12.76 25.26
CA LEU A 172 1.45 -13.95 26.05
C LEU A 172 0.80 -13.88 27.44
N GLY A 173 0.73 -15.01 28.14
CA GLY A 173 0.07 -15.10 29.45
C GLY A 173 0.72 -14.27 30.56
N ASP A 174 1.96 -13.84 30.37
CA ASP A 174 2.70 -12.94 31.28
C ASP A 174 2.50 -11.45 30.94
N GLY A 175 1.67 -11.13 29.96
CA GLY A 175 1.45 -9.77 29.48
C GLY A 175 2.46 -9.31 28.42
N THR A 176 3.44 -10.15 28.04
CA THR A 176 4.40 -9.81 26.99
C THR A 176 3.68 -9.70 25.64
N ILE A 177 3.86 -8.57 24.95
CA ILE A 177 3.30 -8.32 23.62
C ILE A 177 4.36 -8.59 22.56
N LEU A 178 4.05 -9.50 21.64
CA LEU A 178 4.93 -9.94 20.57
C LEU A 178 4.28 -9.71 19.20
N PHE A 179 5.05 -9.29 18.21
CA PHE A 179 4.62 -9.21 16.81
C PHE A 179 5.22 -10.35 16.00
N LYS A 180 4.37 -11.21 15.40
CA LYS A 180 4.84 -12.34 14.60
C LYS A 180 5.49 -11.86 13.30
N LEU A 181 6.77 -12.16 13.14
CA LEU A 181 7.54 -11.78 11.96
C LEU A 181 7.23 -12.72 10.79
N TYR A 182 7.32 -12.17 9.57
CA TYR A 182 7.23 -12.98 8.36
C TYR A 182 8.51 -13.82 8.22
N GLU A 183 8.36 -15.10 7.86
CA GLU A 183 9.50 -16.03 7.70
C GLU A 183 10.49 -15.60 6.61
N TRP A 184 10.02 -14.80 5.65
CA TRP A 184 10.83 -14.30 4.54
C TRP A 184 11.58 -13.00 4.85
N LEU A 185 11.49 -12.47 6.08
CA LEU A 185 12.19 -11.24 6.46
C LEU A 185 13.63 -11.52 6.93
N SER A 186 14.50 -10.64 6.48
CA SER A 186 15.86 -10.41 6.95
C SER A 186 15.88 -9.10 7.75
N PHE A 187 16.73 -9.04 8.76
CA PHE A 187 16.85 -7.88 9.63
C PHE A 187 18.05 -7.04 9.23
N THR A 188 17.95 -5.72 9.42
CA THR A 188 19.10 -4.83 9.29
C THR A 188 20.16 -5.17 10.35
N LEU A 189 21.43 -5.09 9.94
CA LEU A 189 22.58 -5.20 10.84
C LEU A 189 22.45 -4.10 11.91
N GLY A 190 22.43 -4.49 13.19
CA GLY A 190 22.27 -3.56 14.31
C GLY A 190 20.95 -3.67 15.08
N THR A 191 20.12 -4.68 14.79
CA THR A 191 18.97 -5.02 15.65
C THR A 191 19.49 -5.39 17.05
N PRO A 192 19.05 -4.70 18.13
CA PRO A 192 19.49 -4.99 19.49
C PRO A 192 19.24 -6.45 19.90
N ASP A 193 20.18 -7.03 20.63
CA ASP A 193 20.06 -8.38 21.16
C ASP A 193 18.81 -8.52 22.04
N GLY A 194 18.08 -9.61 21.84
CA GLY A 194 16.83 -9.89 22.57
C GLY A 194 15.59 -9.15 22.06
N LEU A 195 15.72 -8.26 21.06
CA LEU A 195 14.56 -7.59 20.45
C LEU A 195 13.75 -8.55 19.57
N VAL A 196 14.43 -9.46 18.88
CA VAL A 196 13.84 -10.57 18.13
C VAL A 196 14.01 -11.85 18.94
N VAL A 197 12.90 -12.56 19.17
CA VAL A 197 12.85 -13.78 19.97
C VAL A 197 12.25 -14.92 19.17
N ASP A 198 12.75 -16.14 19.38
CA ASP A 198 12.12 -17.36 18.89
C ASP A 198 11.09 -17.85 19.90
N HIS A 199 9.85 -18.03 19.45
CA HIS A 199 8.75 -18.56 20.25
C HIS A 199 7.96 -19.59 19.42
N ASN A 200 7.79 -20.82 19.93
CA ASN A 200 7.13 -21.91 19.21
C ASN A 200 7.62 -22.14 17.77
N GLY A 201 8.93 -21.99 17.54
CA GLY A 201 9.56 -22.21 16.22
C GLY A 201 9.29 -21.11 15.19
N SER A 202 8.77 -19.95 15.60
CA SER A 202 8.63 -18.76 14.77
C SER A 202 9.34 -17.57 15.42
N LYS A 203 9.81 -16.64 14.59
CA LYS A 203 10.43 -15.39 15.07
C LYS A 203 9.37 -14.34 15.39
N TYR A 204 9.56 -13.63 16.48
CA TYR A 204 8.72 -12.54 16.94
C TYR A 204 9.57 -11.33 17.29
N LEU A 205 9.01 -10.15 17.08
CA LEU A 205 9.56 -8.89 17.57
C LEU A 205 8.89 -8.55 18.90
N ARG A 206 9.67 -8.18 19.91
CA ARG A 206 9.11 -7.65 21.16
C ARG A 206 8.54 -6.26 20.94
N VAL A 207 7.31 -6.04 21.40
CA VAL A 207 6.61 -4.75 21.30
C VAL A 207 6.40 -4.20 22.70
N ASP A 208 7.51 -4.08 23.44
CA ASP A 208 7.51 -3.67 24.85
C ASP A 208 7.01 -2.22 25.02
N CYS A 209 7.03 -1.40 23.97
CA CYS A 209 6.46 -0.05 23.97
C CYS A 209 4.94 -0.03 24.25
N LEU A 210 4.27 -1.18 24.19
CA LEU A 210 2.85 -1.33 24.50
C LEU A 210 2.59 -2.05 25.85
N GLN A 211 3.62 -2.47 26.59
CA GLN A 211 3.45 -3.28 27.82
C GLN A 211 2.81 -2.54 29.02
N ASN A 212 2.73 -1.21 29.00
CA ASN A 212 2.15 -0.40 30.08
C ASN A 212 0.88 0.35 29.64
N VAL A 213 0.17 -0.17 28.64
CA VAL A 213 -1.09 0.36 28.12
C VAL A 213 -2.27 -0.36 28.75
#